data_AF-A0A661C3Z5-F1
#
_entry.id   AF-A0A661C3Z5-F1
#
_cell.length_a   1.000
_cell.length_b   1.000
_cell.length_c   1.000
_cell.angle_alpha   90.00
_cell.angle_beta   90.00
_cell.angle_gamma   90.00
#
_symmetry.space_group_name_H-M   'P 1'
#
loop_
_entity.id
_entity.type
_entity.pdbx_description
1 polymer ?
#
loop_
_entity_poly.entity_id
_entity_poly.type
_entity_poly.pdbx_seq_one_letter_code
_entity_poly.pdbx_strand_id
1 'polypeptide(L)'
;MSIEQNNLPMRKKGRELVIETRPAYIEDWLETLPYADFHKTVSILTEAVKATNKVPMKAARRFELVTLYHRSYDYYIETQIRILSRQTTFKKGQHTSAAQDMKQYAIQLSHACKITVRDVLDSTSLFGQAKSPTQQALMSMVYLSHALIYSFIEYSPVPKKVWHEINSLYGFASGIGQKHTATDTLGESSTTTTIENTYKQILLASLSDPLHLPYGGIWELYEQLSLWAVHAQLQAFAEVKNPAGYFVVNTQEDIPPVSYSKFENSLANQHHLLLDANSLRDVAQNYLQTLESGKTTDNNFLLSKNTATKMLVDLGKSWGLPAQRYFPRKVAAGKIDIAAGMNACYYFHNDENDMAQKADPYQDTAISVGVEGDEHESLRSVTYNSEQW
;
A
#
# COMPACT_ATOMS: atom_id res chain seq x y z
N MET A 1 -2.02 -14.40 23.56
CA MET A 1 -0.55 -14.49 23.60
C MET A 1 -0.05 -13.14 24.10
N SER A 2 0.23 -13.04 25.40
CA SER A 2 0.62 -11.79 26.05
C SER A 2 2.04 -11.42 25.64
N ILE A 3 2.18 -10.41 24.80
CA ILE A 3 3.46 -9.72 24.65
C ILE A 3 3.74 -9.12 26.03
N GLU A 4 4.71 -9.69 26.74
CA GLU A 4 5.05 -9.31 28.10
C GLU A 4 5.34 -7.80 28.14
N GLN A 5 4.85 -7.14 29.19
CA GLN A 5 5.13 -5.72 29.49
C GLN A 5 6.64 -5.41 29.57
N ASN A 6 7.50 -6.43 29.58
CA ASN A 6 8.96 -6.34 29.64
C ASN A 6 9.64 -5.73 28.41
N ASN A 7 8.99 -5.69 27.24
CA ASN A 7 9.64 -5.19 26.01
C ASN A 7 9.16 -3.79 25.58
N LEU A 8 8.22 -3.19 26.30
CA LEU A 8 7.80 -1.81 26.05
C LEU A 8 8.78 -0.82 26.69
N PRO A 9 8.95 0.38 26.13
CA PRO A 9 9.80 1.40 26.74
C PRO A 9 9.09 1.92 28.00
N MET A 10 9.49 1.43 29.17
CA MET A 10 8.88 1.74 30.47
C MET A 10 9.88 2.46 31.39
N ARG A 11 9.38 3.37 32.22
CA ARG A 11 10.16 4.01 33.30
C ARG A 11 9.43 3.91 34.63
N LYS A 12 10.17 3.91 35.73
CA LYS A 12 9.60 4.06 37.08
C LYS A 12 9.19 5.51 37.32
N LYS A 13 7.97 5.72 37.81
CA LYS A 13 7.46 7.00 38.33
C LYS A 13 6.90 6.73 39.73
N GLY A 14 7.73 6.96 40.76
CA GLY A 14 7.41 6.51 42.11
C GLY A 14 7.40 4.98 42.17
N ARG A 15 6.25 4.38 42.54
CA ARG A 15 6.07 2.92 42.59
C ARG A 15 5.46 2.32 41.31
N GLU A 16 5.03 3.16 40.37
CA GLU A 16 4.37 2.71 39.14
C GLU A 16 5.34 2.64 37.96
N LEU A 17 5.11 1.69 37.06
CA LEU A 17 5.74 1.66 35.75
C LEU A 17 4.85 2.40 34.76
N VAL A 18 5.41 3.42 34.12
CA VAL A 18 4.71 4.22 33.09
C VAL A 18 5.48 4.16 31.77
N ILE A 19 4.77 4.35 30.67
CA ILE A 19 5.40 4.44 29.34
C ILE A 19 6.40 5.61 29.33
N GLU A 20 7.60 5.32 28.83
CA GLU A 20 8.64 6.30 28.60
C GLU A 20 8.21 7.25 27.47
N THR A 21 8.44 8.54 27.67
CA THR A 21 8.04 9.61 26.74
C THR A 21 9.14 10.66 26.61
N ARG A 22 10.34 10.35 27.08
CA ARG A 22 11.54 11.18 26.94
C ARG A 22 12.33 10.71 25.71
N PRO A 23 12.54 11.56 24.71
CA PRO A 23 13.12 11.22 23.41
C PRO A 23 14.44 10.46 23.51
N ALA A 24 15.40 10.97 24.30
CA ALA A 24 16.70 10.33 24.46
C ALA A 24 16.60 8.86 24.93
N TYR A 25 15.68 8.56 25.84
CA TYR A 25 15.50 7.18 26.33
C TYR A 25 14.75 6.29 25.33
N ILE A 26 13.88 6.89 24.50
CA ILE A 26 13.24 6.16 23.39
C ILE A 26 14.25 5.87 22.30
N GLU A 27 15.14 6.82 21.99
CA GLU A 27 16.25 6.66 21.06
C GLU A 27 17.19 5.53 21.53
N ASP A 28 17.67 5.57 22.78
CA ASP A 28 18.47 4.49 23.36
C ASP A 28 17.75 3.13 23.30
N TRP A 29 16.45 3.10 23.59
CA TRP A 29 15.67 1.86 23.55
C TRP A 29 15.52 1.32 22.12
N LEU A 30 15.32 2.17 21.12
CA LEU A 30 15.22 1.76 19.72
C LEU A 30 16.48 1.04 19.25
N GLU A 31 17.67 1.45 19.71
CA GLU A 31 18.96 0.80 19.39
C GLU A 31 19.10 -0.61 19.99
N THR A 32 18.29 -0.95 21.00
CA THR A 32 18.34 -2.28 21.64
C THR A 32 17.44 -3.32 20.97
N LEU A 33 16.62 -2.92 20.01
CA LEU A 33 15.64 -3.80 19.40
C LEU A 33 16.29 -4.86 18.50
N PRO A 34 15.74 -6.10 18.45
CA PRO A 34 16.33 -7.19 17.67
C PRO A 34 15.98 -7.06 16.18
N TYR A 35 16.53 -6.07 15.47
CA TYR A 35 16.16 -5.75 14.08
C TYR A 35 16.24 -6.92 13.10
N ALA A 36 17.08 -7.93 13.38
CA ALA A 36 17.18 -9.17 12.61
C ALA A 36 15.89 -10.02 12.65
N ASP A 37 15.08 -9.89 13.70
CA ASP A 37 13.75 -10.49 13.80
C ASP A 37 12.68 -9.43 13.48
N PHE A 38 12.35 -9.35 12.19
CA PHE A 38 11.40 -8.38 11.63
C PHE A 38 10.03 -8.44 12.35
N HIS A 39 9.41 -9.61 12.42
CA HIS A 39 8.05 -9.76 12.94
C HIS A 39 7.98 -9.39 14.43
N LYS A 40 8.98 -9.83 15.21
CA LYS A 40 9.05 -9.48 16.62
C LYS A 40 9.25 -7.98 16.83
N THR A 41 10.16 -7.36 16.07
CA THR A 41 10.49 -5.94 16.24
C THR A 41 9.33 -5.04 15.83
N VAL A 42 8.70 -5.28 14.67
CA VAL A 42 7.52 -4.50 14.24
C VAL A 42 6.35 -4.66 15.21
N SER A 43 6.16 -5.86 15.78
CA SER A 43 5.16 -6.10 16.82
C SER A 43 5.43 -5.29 18.09
N ILE A 44 6.68 -5.28 18.59
CA ILE A 44 7.09 -4.46 19.75
C ILE A 44 6.89 -2.97 19.47
N LEU A 45 7.33 -2.47 18.31
CA LEU A 45 7.18 -1.08 17.90
C LEU A 45 5.70 -0.66 17.81
N THR A 46 4.87 -1.50 17.22
CA THR A 46 3.43 -1.25 17.08
C THR A 46 2.76 -1.11 18.44
N GLU A 47 3.03 -2.03 19.38
CA GLU A 47 2.47 -1.94 20.74
C GLU A 47 3.05 -0.76 21.52
N ALA A 48 4.32 -0.40 21.31
CA ALA A 48 4.93 0.79 21.92
C ALA A 48 4.23 2.08 21.45
N VAL A 49 4.04 2.28 20.14
CA VAL A 49 3.34 3.48 19.62
C VAL A 49 1.88 3.51 20.10
N LYS A 50 1.20 2.37 20.08
CA LYS A 50 -0.18 2.24 20.58
C LYS A 50 -0.30 2.58 22.07
N ALA A 51 0.69 2.19 22.89
CA ALA A 51 0.74 2.56 24.30
C ALA A 51 1.04 4.05 24.48
N THR A 52 2.02 4.60 23.74
CA THR A 52 2.37 6.04 23.73
C THR A 52 1.20 6.92 23.29
N ASN A 53 0.35 6.46 22.38
CA ASN A 53 -0.87 7.15 21.94
C ASN A 53 -1.90 7.35 23.07
N LYS A 54 -1.84 6.55 24.13
CA LYS A 54 -2.74 6.67 25.30
C LYS A 54 -2.20 7.61 26.37
N VAL A 55 -0.93 8.01 26.29
CA VAL A 55 -0.28 8.85 27.30
C VAL A 55 -0.53 10.33 26.99
N PRO A 56 -1.10 11.12 27.91
CA PRO A 56 -1.22 12.56 27.74
C PRO A 56 0.16 13.23 27.70
N MET A 57 0.44 14.03 26.68
CA MET A 57 1.68 14.81 26.54
C MET A 57 1.47 16.01 25.61
N LYS A 58 2.44 16.94 25.58
CA LYS A 58 2.41 18.10 24.67
C LYS A 58 2.56 17.63 23.22
N ALA A 59 1.88 18.31 22.28
CA ALA A 59 1.96 18.03 20.84
C ALA A 59 3.40 17.94 20.32
N ALA A 60 4.25 18.92 20.66
CA ALA A 60 5.65 18.93 20.22
C ALA A 60 6.41 17.68 20.65
N ARG A 61 6.19 17.21 21.89
CA ARG A 61 6.81 15.98 22.39
C ARG A 61 6.26 14.75 21.68
N ARG A 62 4.95 14.69 21.44
CA ARG A 62 4.34 13.57 20.70
C ARG A 62 4.93 13.46 19.29
N PHE A 63 5.07 14.56 18.58
CA PHE A 63 5.63 14.56 17.23
C PHE A 63 7.12 14.18 17.21
N GLU A 64 7.90 14.62 18.20
CA GLU A 64 9.29 14.20 18.39
C GLU A 64 9.41 12.67 18.54
N LEU A 65 8.49 12.05 19.30
CA LEU A 65 8.43 10.58 19.40
C LEU A 65 8.01 9.92 18.08
N VAL A 66 7.06 10.49 17.34
CA VAL A 66 6.70 10.01 15.99
C VAL A 66 7.93 10.00 15.07
N THR A 67 8.75 11.06 15.10
CA THR A 67 9.99 11.13 14.32
C THR A 67 10.97 10.01 14.70
N LEU A 68 11.13 9.70 15.99
CA LEU A 68 11.98 8.59 16.43
C LEU A 68 11.45 7.24 15.95
N TYR A 69 10.16 6.94 16.17
CA TYR A 69 9.56 5.71 15.71
C TYR A 69 9.60 5.58 14.18
N HIS A 70 9.46 6.69 13.46
CA HIS A 70 9.54 6.69 12.00
C HIS A 70 10.88 6.18 11.47
N ARG A 71 12.01 6.38 12.17
CA ARG A 71 13.31 5.84 11.73
C ARG A 71 13.27 4.33 11.54
N SER A 72 12.70 3.61 12.52
CA SER A 72 12.53 2.15 12.43
C SER A 72 11.54 1.73 11.34
N TYR A 73 10.51 2.54 11.09
CA TYR A 73 9.53 2.30 10.04
C TYR A 73 10.17 2.45 8.64
N ASP A 74 10.96 3.52 8.45
CA ASP A 74 11.68 3.81 7.20
C ASP A 74 12.74 2.73 6.91
N TYR A 75 13.49 2.32 7.93
CA TYR A 75 14.44 1.20 7.84
C TYR A 75 13.79 -0.06 7.26
N TYR A 76 12.60 -0.44 7.73
CA TYR A 76 11.89 -1.62 7.22
C TYR A 76 11.23 -1.42 5.86
N ILE A 77 10.85 -0.20 5.49
CA ILE A 77 10.47 0.10 4.11
C ILE A 77 11.64 -0.21 3.18
N GLU A 78 12.83 0.34 3.47
CA GLU A 78 13.99 0.20 2.60
C GLU A 78 14.51 -1.25 2.55
N THR A 79 14.66 -1.89 3.71
CA THR A 79 15.30 -3.21 3.80
C THR A 79 14.38 -4.37 3.46
N GLN A 80 13.06 -4.21 3.62
CA GLN A 80 12.11 -5.30 3.38
C GLN A 80 11.15 -4.96 2.24
N ILE A 81 10.39 -3.88 2.35
CA ILE A 81 9.28 -3.63 1.42
C ILE A 81 9.78 -3.32 0.01
N ARG A 82 10.75 -2.41 -0.15
CA ARG A 82 11.27 -2.03 -1.48
C ARG A 82 12.01 -3.17 -2.16
N ILE A 83 12.86 -3.88 -1.41
CA ILE A 83 13.62 -5.02 -1.94
C ILE A 83 12.68 -6.13 -2.41
N LEU A 84 11.66 -6.47 -1.59
CA LEU A 84 10.68 -7.49 -1.96
C LEU A 84 9.81 -7.06 -3.14
N SER A 85 9.50 -5.77 -3.27
CA SER A 85 8.66 -5.29 -4.36
C SER A 85 9.31 -5.44 -5.74
N ARG A 86 10.64 -5.44 -5.82
CA ARG A 86 11.41 -5.53 -7.06
C ARG A 86 11.77 -6.96 -7.48
N GLN A 87 11.45 -7.96 -6.66
CA GLN A 87 11.80 -9.36 -6.92
C GLN A 87 10.66 -10.06 -7.70
N THR A 88 11.00 -10.78 -8.76
CA THR A 88 10.03 -11.33 -9.73
C THR A 88 9.56 -12.75 -9.44
N THR A 89 10.14 -13.42 -8.44
CA THR A 89 9.89 -14.84 -8.15
C THR A 89 9.55 -15.05 -6.70
N PHE A 90 8.26 -15.26 -6.40
CA PHE A 90 7.82 -15.59 -5.04
C PHE A 90 6.72 -16.63 -5.00
N LYS A 91 6.75 -17.43 -3.92
CA LYS A 91 5.64 -18.29 -3.54
C LYS A 91 4.52 -17.42 -2.94
N LYS A 92 3.33 -17.52 -3.53
CA LYS A 92 2.11 -16.83 -3.10
C LYS A 92 1.87 -17.09 -1.60
N GLY A 93 1.81 -16.04 -0.78
CA GLY A 93 1.51 -16.11 0.66
C GLY A 93 2.67 -15.78 1.61
N GLN A 94 3.94 -15.94 1.19
CA GLN A 94 5.11 -15.84 2.08
C GLN A 94 5.35 -14.44 2.70
N HIS A 95 4.79 -13.39 2.11
CA HIS A 95 5.03 -11.99 2.51
C HIS A 95 3.76 -11.24 2.98
N THR A 96 2.62 -11.94 3.04
CA THR A 96 1.36 -11.34 3.52
C THR A 96 1.46 -10.92 4.99
N SER A 97 2.23 -11.66 5.81
CA SER A 97 2.48 -11.33 7.21
C SER A 97 3.28 -10.03 7.38
N ALA A 98 4.28 -9.79 6.52
CA ALA A 98 5.14 -8.60 6.65
C ALA A 98 4.39 -7.31 6.30
N ALA A 99 3.60 -7.33 5.22
CA ALA A 99 2.72 -6.23 4.87
C ALA A 99 1.66 -5.99 5.96
N GLN A 100 1.12 -7.06 6.56
CA GLN A 100 0.12 -6.96 7.63
C GLN A 100 0.70 -6.27 8.86
N ASP A 101 1.91 -6.64 9.28
CA ASP A 101 2.60 -6.03 10.43
C ASP A 101 2.91 -4.55 10.16
N MET A 102 3.45 -4.22 8.99
CA MET A 102 3.72 -2.83 8.60
C MET A 102 2.45 -1.99 8.47
N LYS A 103 1.35 -2.58 7.99
CA LYS A 103 0.04 -1.93 7.95
C LYS A 103 -0.44 -1.55 9.35
N GLN A 104 -0.34 -2.46 10.32
CA GLN A 104 -0.73 -2.14 11.70
C GLN A 104 0.17 -1.06 12.29
N TYR A 105 1.48 -1.12 12.02
CA TYR A 105 2.42 -0.11 12.51
C TYR A 105 2.12 1.28 11.92
N ALA A 106 1.88 1.37 10.60
CA ALA A 106 1.50 2.59 9.91
C ALA A 106 0.20 3.20 10.48
N ILE A 107 -0.82 2.38 10.74
CA ILE A 107 -2.07 2.84 11.36
C ILE A 107 -1.80 3.48 12.73
N GLN A 108 -0.95 2.88 13.58
CA GLN A 108 -0.62 3.46 14.89
C GLN A 108 0.18 4.76 14.79
N LEU A 109 1.10 4.87 13.83
CA LEU A 109 1.83 6.12 13.55
C LEU A 109 0.90 7.21 13.01
N SER A 110 -0.05 6.87 12.14
CA SER A 110 -1.09 7.81 11.70
C SER A 110 -1.94 8.30 12.88
N HIS A 111 -2.32 7.41 13.79
CA HIS A 111 -3.04 7.79 15.01
C HIS A 111 -2.24 8.78 15.85
N ALA A 112 -0.94 8.55 16.03
CA ALA A 112 -0.06 9.48 16.76
C ALA A 112 -0.02 10.86 16.11
N CYS A 113 0.05 10.92 14.78
CA CYS A 113 0.02 12.16 14.01
C CYS A 113 -1.33 12.90 14.17
N LYS A 114 -2.47 12.20 14.05
CA LYS A 114 -3.81 12.80 14.24
C LYS A 114 -4.01 13.35 15.65
N ILE A 115 -3.55 12.63 16.67
CA ILE A 115 -3.59 13.12 18.05
C ILE A 115 -2.75 14.40 18.15
N THR A 116 -1.58 14.44 17.51
CA THR A 116 -0.75 15.65 17.47
C THR A 116 -1.46 16.82 16.77
N VAL A 117 -2.14 16.59 15.64
CA VAL A 117 -2.95 17.63 14.96
C VAL A 117 -3.99 18.19 15.93
N ARG A 118 -4.74 17.34 16.62
CA ARG A 118 -5.74 17.76 17.61
C ARG A 118 -5.10 18.54 18.76
N ASP A 119 -4.03 18.03 19.35
CA ASP A 119 -3.32 18.66 20.46
C ASP A 119 -2.79 20.06 20.09
N VAL A 120 -2.40 20.28 18.81
CA VAL A 120 -2.02 21.60 18.30
C VAL A 120 -3.23 22.53 18.19
N LEU A 121 -4.36 22.05 17.66
CA LEU A 121 -5.58 22.84 17.51
C LEU A 121 -6.20 23.23 18.86
N ASP A 122 -6.14 22.34 19.85
CA ASP A 122 -6.66 22.58 21.20
C ASP A 122 -5.74 23.51 22.02
N SER A 123 -4.49 23.71 21.57
CA SER A 123 -3.57 24.62 22.26
C SER A 123 -3.95 26.07 22.00
N THR A 124 -4.51 26.74 23.01
CA THR A 124 -4.78 28.18 22.99
C THR A 124 -3.46 28.95 22.96
N SER A 125 -2.99 29.35 21.77
CA SER A 125 -1.82 30.22 21.66
C SER A 125 -2.21 31.64 22.10
N LEU A 126 -1.84 32.01 23.32
CA LEU A 126 -2.05 33.36 23.89
C LEU A 126 -1.26 34.46 23.15
N PHE A 127 -0.34 34.10 22.26
CA PHE A 127 0.59 35.01 21.57
C PHE A 127 0.46 35.01 20.03
N GLY A 128 -0.69 34.58 19.50
CA GLY A 128 -1.10 34.95 18.14
C GLY A 128 -0.45 34.20 16.96
N GLN A 129 0.42 33.21 17.19
CA GLN A 129 0.86 32.28 16.15
C GLN A 129 0.81 30.84 16.67
N ALA A 130 -0.34 30.19 16.52
CA ALA A 130 -0.39 28.72 16.61
C ALA A 130 0.39 28.15 15.42
N LYS A 131 1.36 27.27 15.67
CA LYS A 131 2.08 26.58 14.58
C LYS A 131 1.07 25.74 13.80
N SER A 132 1.08 25.85 12.47
CA SER A 132 0.17 25.05 11.63
C SER A 132 0.47 23.56 11.80
N PRO A 133 -0.53 22.70 12.02
CA PRO A 133 -0.33 21.25 12.13
C PRO A 133 -0.14 20.56 10.75
N THR A 134 0.31 21.29 9.72
CA THR A 134 0.41 20.81 8.33
C THR A 134 1.31 19.59 8.21
N GLN A 135 2.48 19.59 8.85
CA GLN A 135 3.42 18.46 8.79
C GLN A 135 2.85 17.21 9.47
N GLN A 136 2.16 17.38 10.59
CA GLN A 136 1.49 16.29 11.30
C GLN A 136 0.37 15.71 10.44
N ALA A 137 -0.43 16.56 9.80
CA ALA A 137 -1.50 16.14 8.89
C ALA A 137 -0.95 15.42 7.66
N LEU A 138 0.12 15.93 7.06
CA LEU A 138 0.82 15.29 5.94
C LEU A 138 1.32 13.89 6.32
N MET A 139 2.05 13.76 7.44
CA MET A 139 2.56 12.46 7.87
C MET A 139 1.44 11.47 8.21
N SER A 140 0.33 11.93 8.80
CA SER A 140 -0.85 11.09 9.00
C SER A 140 -1.39 10.53 7.67
N MET A 141 -1.45 11.38 6.63
CA MET A 141 -1.89 10.98 5.29
C MET A 141 -0.92 9.99 4.64
N VAL A 142 0.40 10.18 4.79
CA VAL A 142 1.43 9.27 4.31
C VAL A 142 1.33 7.89 4.98
N TYR A 143 1.11 7.82 6.28
CA TYR A 143 0.94 6.52 6.94
C TYR A 143 -0.38 5.83 6.55
N LEU A 144 -1.46 6.58 6.34
CA LEU A 144 -2.73 6.02 5.85
C LEU A 144 -2.61 5.52 4.41
N SER A 145 -1.86 6.22 3.56
CA SER A 145 -1.60 5.75 2.21
C SER A 145 -0.81 4.45 2.22
N HIS A 146 0.24 4.33 3.03
CA HIS A 146 0.97 3.08 3.18
C HIS A 146 0.09 1.94 3.68
N ALA A 147 -0.79 2.18 4.67
CA ALA A 147 -1.75 1.17 5.12
C ALA A 147 -2.67 0.68 3.98
N LEU A 148 -3.07 1.59 3.08
CA LEU A 148 -3.84 1.26 1.88
C LEU A 148 -3.01 0.45 0.87
N ILE A 149 -1.74 0.81 0.63
CA ILE A 149 -0.85 0.06 -0.25
C ILE A 149 -0.59 -1.36 0.30
N TYR A 150 -0.34 -1.51 1.61
CA TYR A 150 -0.16 -2.83 2.22
C TYR A 150 -1.42 -3.70 2.10
N SER A 151 -2.62 -3.12 2.22
CA SER A 151 -3.86 -3.85 1.95
C SER A 151 -3.89 -4.42 0.53
N PHE A 152 -3.42 -3.67 -0.47
CA PHE A 152 -3.34 -4.17 -1.85
C PHE A 152 -2.29 -5.29 -2.01
N ILE A 153 -1.11 -5.15 -1.38
CA ILE A 153 -0.06 -6.18 -1.40
C ILE A 153 -0.57 -7.50 -0.80
N GLU A 154 -1.36 -7.44 0.26
CA GLU A 154 -1.94 -8.60 0.94
C GLU A 154 -3.20 -9.16 0.28
N TYR A 155 -3.73 -8.50 -0.77
CA TYR A 155 -5.05 -8.80 -1.33
C TYR A 155 -6.16 -8.76 -0.27
N SER A 156 -6.04 -7.84 0.70
CA SER A 156 -7.01 -7.65 1.78
C SER A 156 -7.85 -6.39 1.56
N PRO A 157 -9.08 -6.33 2.12
CA PRO A 157 -9.86 -5.11 2.11
C PRO A 157 -9.09 -3.95 2.75
N VAL A 158 -9.30 -2.73 2.25
CA VAL A 158 -8.81 -1.51 2.90
C VAL A 158 -9.45 -1.41 4.30
N PRO A 159 -8.70 -1.06 5.36
CA PRO A 159 -9.27 -0.94 6.70
C PRO A 159 -10.36 0.12 6.74
N LYS A 160 -11.40 -0.12 7.55
CA LYS A 160 -12.51 0.84 7.73
C LYS A 160 -11.97 2.22 8.14
N LYS A 161 -12.58 3.27 7.61
CA LYS A 161 -12.32 4.69 7.83
C LYS A 161 -11.03 5.23 7.20
N VAL A 162 -10.19 4.41 6.58
CA VAL A 162 -8.94 4.93 5.97
C VAL A 162 -9.24 5.96 4.89
N TRP A 163 -10.21 5.71 4.01
CA TRP A 163 -10.59 6.68 2.98
C TRP A 163 -11.22 7.93 3.59
N HIS A 164 -12.14 7.74 4.53
CA HIS A 164 -12.77 8.85 5.22
C HIS A 164 -11.73 9.76 5.92
N GLU A 165 -10.70 9.18 6.53
CA GLU A 165 -9.64 9.93 7.19
C GLU A 165 -8.71 10.64 6.21
N ILE A 166 -8.32 10.00 5.11
CA ILE A 166 -7.53 10.64 4.05
C ILE A 166 -8.30 11.84 3.47
N ASN A 167 -9.60 11.65 3.17
CA ASN A 167 -10.49 12.71 2.69
C ASN A 167 -10.63 13.85 3.72
N SER A 168 -10.76 13.50 5.00
CA SER A 168 -10.87 14.47 6.10
C SER A 168 -9.58 15.29 6.26
N LEU A 169 -8.40 14.67 6.12
CA LEU A 169 -7.11 15.37 6.17
C LEU A 169 -6.94 16.34 4.99
N TYR A 170 -7.35 15.93 3.78
CA TYR A 170 -7.37 16.82 2.62
C TYR A 170 -8.32 18.01 2.83
N GLY A 171 -9.55 17.76 3.28
CA GLY A 171 -10.54 18.79 3.59
C GLY A 171 -10.08 19.74 4.69
N PHE A 172 -9.48 19.20 5.76
CA PHE A 172 -8.88 19.98 6.85
C PHE A 172 -7.78 20.92 6.33
N ALA A 173 -6.81 20.39 5.57
CA ALA A 173 -5.72 21.18 5.00
C ALA A 173 -6.22 22.27 4.03
N SER A 174 -7.28 21.97 3.26
CA SER A 174 -7.95 22.96 2.42
C SER A 174 -8.60 24.05 3.27
N GLY A 175 -9.29 23.69 4.35
CA GLY A 175 -9.98 24.62 5.24
C GLY A 175 -9.05 25.60 5.96
N ILE A 176 -7.83 25.17 6.30
CA ILE A 176 -6.80 26.06 6.88
C ILE A 176 -5.91 26.74 5.82
N GLY A 177 -6.17 26.54 4.52
CA GLY A 177 -5.41 27.14 3.43
C GLY A 177 -4.00 26.60 3.25
N GLN A 178 -3.70 25.39 3.74
CA GLN A 178 -2.35 24.79 3.76
C GLN A 178 -2.19 23.59 2.80
N LYS A 179 -3.20 23.26 2.00
CA LYS A 179 -3.15 22.08 1.12
C LYS A 179 -2.02 22.12 0.07
N HIS A 180 -1.57 23.31 -0.31
CA HIS A 180 -0.46 23.53 -1.26
C HIS A 180 0.86 23.91 -0.57
N THR A 181 0.91 23.95 0.78
CA THR A 181 2.12 24.33 1.50
C THR A 181 3.17 23.23 1.35
N ALA A 182 4.31 23.58 0.77
CA ALA A 182 5.49 22.72 0.72
C ALA A 182 5.92 22.35 2.14
N THR A 183 5.94 21.05 2.42
CA THR A 183 6.13 20.49 3.75
C THR A 183 7.00 19.24 3.65
N ASP A 184 7.99 19.14 4.53
CA ASP A 184 8.92 18.01 4.54
C ASP A 184 8.30 16.78 5.20
N THR A 185 8.48 15.63 4.57
CA THR A 185 8.26 14.33 5.23
C THR A 185 9.31 14.09 6.31
N LEU A 186 9.06 13.12 7.19
CA LEU A 186 10.05 12.68 8.17
C LEU A 186 11.11 11.78 7.52
N GLY A 187 12.20 11.54 8.24
CA GLY A 187 13.27 10.60 7.86
C GLY A 187 14.52 11.27 7.29
N GLU A 188 15.61 10.49 7.16
CA GLU A 188 16.86 10.97 6.55
C GLU A 188 16.71 11.19 5.04
N SER A 189 15.84 10.40 4.39
CA SER A 189 15.45 10.58 2.99
C SER A 189 14.24 11.51 2.85
N SER A 190 14.13 12.53 3.71
CA SER A 190 12.98 13.45 3.70
C SER A 190 12.80 14.08 2.32
N THR A 191 11.56 14.09 1.86
CA THR A 191 11.16 14.76 0.61
C THR A 191 10.19 15.89 0.94
N THR A 192 10.24 16.97 0.15
CA THR A 192 9.28 18.06 0.27
C THR A 192 8.11 17.79 -0.67
N THR A 193 6.89 17.79 -0.13
CA THR A 193 5.65 17.60 -0.91
C THR A 193 4.54 18.50 -0.36
N THR A 194 3.33 18.35 -0.87
CA THR A 194 2.13 19.04 -0.37
C THR A 194 1.04 18.03 -0.07
N ILE A 195 0.10 18.38 0.81
CA ILE A 195 -1.05 17.53 1.11
C ILE A 195 -1.87 17.25 -0.16
N GLU A 196 -2.00 18.23 -1.06
CA GLU A 196 -2.69 18.00 -2.33
C GLU A 196 -1.94 17.01 -3.24
N ASN A 197 -0.62 17.11 -3.36
CA ASN A 197 0.15 16.18 -4.19
C ASN A 197 0.10 14.75 -3.62
N THR A 198 0.24 14.59 -2.30
CA THR A 198 0.08 13.29 -1.63
C THR A 198 -1.34 12.75 -1.78
N TYR A 199 -2.36 13.59 -1.67
CA TYR A 199 -3.75 13.16 -1.90
C TYR A 199 -3.96 12.67 -3.33
N LYS A 200 -3.48 13.40 -4.35
CA LYS A 200 -3.51 12.94 -5.75
C LYS A 200 -2.77 11.62 -5.95
N GLN A 201 -1.58 11.48 -5.37
CA GLN A 201 -0.80 10.23 -5.41
C GLN A 201 -1.62 9.03 -4.89
N ILE A 202 -2.33 9.19 -3.78
CA ILE A 202 -3.20 8.14 -3.20
C ILE A 202 -4.35 7.80 -4.13
N LEU A 203 -5.07 8.82 -4.63
CA LEU A 203 -6.20 8.63 -5.54
C LEU A 203 -5.77 7.86 -6.78
N LEU A 204 -4.68 8.28 -7.42
CA LEU A 204 -4.16 7.67 -8.65
C LEU A 204 -3.68 6.23 -8.43
N ALA A 205 -3.06 5.95 -7.29
CA ALA A 205 -2.66 4.59 -6.92
C ALA A 205 -3.88 3.68 -6.73
N SER A 206 -4.96 4.15 -6.12
CA SER A 206 -6.19 3.36 -5.99
C SER A 206 -6.90 3.10 -7.33
N LEU A 207 -6.72 4.00 -8.30
CA LEU A 207 -7.28 3.93 -9.64
C LEU A 207 -6.45 3.10 -10.61
N SER A 208 -5.31 2.54 -10.19
CA SER A 208 -4.40 1.79 -11.07
C SER A 208 -4.81 0.33 -11.31
N ASP A 209 -5.92 -0.11 -10.72
CA ASP A 209 -6.28 -1.53 -10.58
C ASP A 209 -5.17 -2.35 -9.87
N PRO A 210 -4.88 -2.06 -8.58
CA PRO A 210 -3.74 -2.61 -7.86
C PRO A 210 -3.63 -4.14 -7.86
N LEU A 211 -4.77 -4.85 -7.93
CA LEU A 211 -4.83 -6.30 -7.85
C LEU A 211 -4.39 -7.00 -9.14
N HIS A 212 -4.32 -6.26 -10.26
CA HIS A 212 -3.83 -6.76 -11.54
C HIS A 212 -2.37 -6.38 -11.83
N LEU A 213 -1.74 -5.60 -10.95
CA LEU A 213 -0.32 -5.30 -11.03
C LEU A 213 0.51 -6.53 -10.64
N PRO A 214 1.76 -6.65 -11.14
CA PRO A 214 2.71 -7.61 -10.60
C PRO A 214 2.84 -7.49 -9.08
N TYR A 215 3.21 -8.57 -8.40
CA TYR A 215 3.46 -8.54 -6.96
C TYR A 215 4.48 -7.44 -6.63
N GLY A 216 4.19 -6.61 -5.64
CA GLY A 216 5.03 -5.45 -5.31
C GLY A 216 4.91 -4.24 -6.24
N GLY A 217 4.36 -4.41 -7.44
CA GLY A 217 4.26 -3.35 -8.46
C GLY A 217 3.43 -2.16 -8.00
N ILE A 218 2.48 -2.34 -7.09
CA ILE A 218 1.73 -1.22 -6.49
C ILE A 218 2.62 -0.30 -5.65
N TRP A 219 3.64 -0.84 -4.97
CA TRP A 219 4.58 -0.04 -4.20
C TRP A 219 5.49 0.78 -5.11
N GLU A 220 6.05 0.15 -6.15
CA GLU A 220 6.84 0.84 -7.19
C GLU A 220 6.03 1.93 -7.89
N LEU A 221 4.78 1.64 -8.23
CA LEU A 221 3.87 2.63 -8.78
C LEU A 221 3.61 3.77 -7.82
N TYR A 222 3.39 3.48 -6.54
CA TYR A 222 3.17 4.50 -5.52
C TYR A 222 4.38 5.44 -5.41
N GLU A 223 5.61 4.90 -5.48
CA GLU A 223 6.84 5.69 -5.55
C GLU A 223 6.91 6.52 -6.83
N GLN A 224 6.63 5.93 -8.00
CA GLN A 224 6.59 6.65 -9.28
C GLN A 224 5.58 7.81 -9.25
N LEU A 225 4.42 7.60 -8.62
CA LEU A 225 3.37 8.59 -8.49
C LEU A 225 3.76 9.76 -7.57
N SER A 226 4.75 9.61 -6.69
CA SER A 226 5.27 10.75 -5.91
C SER A 226 5.83 11.86 -6.81
N LEU A 227 6.40 11.47 -7.96
CA LEU A 227 6.90 12.38 -8.99
C LEU A 227 5.81 12.79 -9.99
N TRP A 228 4.91 11.86 -10.34
CA TRP A 228 3.97 12.07 -11.42
C TRP A 228 2.64 12.71 -11.00
N ALA A 229 2.24 12.65 -9.73
CA ALA A 229 0.96 13.17 -9.25
C ALA A 229 0.77 14.68 -9.52
N VAL A 230 1.85 15.43 -9.74
CA VAL A 230 1.81 16.83 -10.15
C VAL A 230 1.10 17.03 -11.50
N HIS A 231 1.13 16.03 -12.39
CA HIS A 231 0.48 16.06 -13.70
C HIS A 231 -1.02 15.75 -13.66
N ALA A 232 -1.60 15.47 -12.49
CA ALA A 232 -3.05 15.40 -12.31
C ALA A 232 -3.58 16.69 -11.68
N GLN A 233 -4.82 17.05 -12.00
CA GLN A 233 -5.49 18.23 -11.46
C GLN A 233 -6.71 17.83 -10.64
N LEU A 234 -6.92 18.50 -9.51
CA LEU A 234 -8.07 18.28 -8.64
C LEU A 234 -8.85 19.58 -8.53
N GLN A 235 -10.13 19.53 -8.85
CA GLN A 235 -11.01 20.70 -8.90
C GLN A 235 -12.40 20.38 -8.35
N ALA A 236 -13.21 21.41 -8.12
CA ALA A 236 -14.62 21.21 -7.83
C ALA A 236 -15.28 20.38 -8.95
N PHE A 237 -16.29 19.58 -8.61
CA PHE A 237 -17.00 18.81 -9.61
C PHE A 237 -17.52 19.70 -10.75
N ALA A 238 -17.29 19.26 -11.98
CA ALA A 238 -17.81 19.86 -13.19
C ALA A 238 -18.15 18.73 -14.18
N GLU A 239 -19.16 18.96 -15.02
CA GLU A 239 -19.46 18.01 -16.08
C GLU A 239 -18.38 18.03 -17.17
N VAL A 240 -17.98 16.85 -17.62
CA VAL A 240 -17.02 16.69 -18.72
C VAL A 240 -17.66 16.07 -19.94
N LYS A 241 -17.26 16.54 -21.13
CA LYS A 241 -17.75 16.01 -22.41
C LYS A 241 -17.15 14.65 -22.75
N ASN A 242 -15.88 14.45 -22.44
CA ASN A 242 -15.18 13.18 -22.65
C ASN A 242 -14.81 12.60 -21.28
N PRO A 243 -15.40 11.47 -20.86
CA PRO A 243 -15.20 10.92 -19.52
C PRO A 243 -13.86 10.18 -19.34
N ALA A 244 -13.11 9.91 -20.42
CA ALA A 244 -11.82 9.24 -20.33
C ALA A 244 -10.80 10.07 -19.52
N GLY A 245 -10.08 9.44 -18.59
CA GLY A 245 -9.11 10.15 -17.74
C GLY A 245 -9.71 11.01 -16.63
N TYR A 246 -11.04 11.02 -16.47
CA TYR A 246 -11.72 11.74 -15.41
C TYR A 246 -12.28 10.80 -14.34
N PHE A 247 -12.12 11.21 -13.09
CA PHE A 247 -12.57 10.47 -11.91
C PHE A 247 -13.29 11.39 -10.94
N VAL A 248 -14.25 10.85 -10.21
CA VAL A 248 -15.02 11.56 -9.21
C VAL A 248 -14.62 11.06 -7.83
N VAL A 249 -14.31 12.01 -6.95
CA VAL A 249 -13.91 11.77 -5.57
C VAL A 249 -15.02 12.29 -4.65
N ASN A 250 -15.61 11.42 -3.83
CA ASN A 250 -16.54 11.84 -2.77
C ASN A 250 -15.75 12.05 -1.47
N THR A 251 -15.63 13.31 -1.03
CA THR A 251 -14.83 13.69 0.15
C THR A 251 -15.50 13.38 1.49
N GLN A 252 -16.73 12.88 1.51
CA GLN A 252 -17.45 12.53 2.75
C GLN A 252 -17.55 11.03 3.01
N GLU A 253 -17.29 10.20 1.98
CA GLU A 253 -17.43 8.75 2.10
C GLU A 253 -16.11 8.02 2.34
N ASP A 254 -16.23 6.79 2.86
CA ASP A 254 -15.12 5.87 3.11
C ASP A 254 -14.90 4.94 1.90
N ILE A 255 -14.84 5.54 0.70
CA ILE A 255 -14.69 4.81 -0.57
C ILE A 255 -13.58 5.42 -1.44
N PRO A 256 -12.94 4.62 -2.31
CA PRO A 256 -12.02 5.13 -3.31
C PRO A 256 -12.73 5.98 -4.36
N PRO A 257 -12.00 6.81 -5.12
CA PRO A 257 -12.53 7.49 -6.29
C PRO A 257 -13.10 6.51 -7.32
N VAL A 258 -14.06 6.98 -8.10
CA VAL A 258 -14.70 6.20 -9.17
C VAL A 258 -14.45 6.85 -10.52
N SER A 259 -14.41 6.06 -11.60
CA SER A 259 -14.40 6.62 -12.96
C SER A 259 -15.63 7.51 -13.15
N TYR A 260 -15.45 8.67 -13.78
CA TYR A 260 -16.54 9.59 -14.09
C TYR A 260 -17.69 8.88 -14.85
N SER A 261 -17.35 7.97 -15.75
CA SER A 261 -18.34 7.18 -16.52
C SER A 261 -19.26 6.29 -15.68
N LYS A 262 -18.89 6.02 -14.42
CA LYS A 262 -19.67 5.22 -13.47
C LYS A 262 -20.41 6.08 -12.43
N PHE A 263 -20.20 7.39 -12.46
CA PHE A 263 -20.81 8.33 -11.53
C PHE A 263 -22.08 8.92 -12.16
N GLU A 264 -23.13 9.06 -11.36
CA GLU A 264 -24.37 9.70 -11.79
C GLU A 264 -24.31 11.20 -11.49
N ASN A 265 -24.25 12.03 -12.53
CA ASN A 265 -24.09 13.49 -12.40
C ASN A 265 -25.18 14.16 -11.53
N SER A 266 -26.39 13.59 -11.49
CA SER A 266 -27.50 14.06 -10.66
C SER A 266 -27.19 14.02 -9.15
N LEU A 267 -26.23 13.18 -8.73
CA LEU A 267 -25.80 13.02 -7.34
C LEU A 267 -24.68 14.00 -6.95
N ALA A 268 -24.15 14.77 -7.91
CA ALA A 268 -23.06 15.71 -7.66
C ALA A 268 -23.46 16.81 -6.66
N ASN A 269 -22.53 17.16 -5.78
CA ASN A 269 -22.68 18.25 -4.81
C ASN A 269 -21.30 18.82 -4.44
N GLN A 270 -21.26 19.80 -3.53
CA GLN A 270 -20.02 20.47 -3.10
C GLN A 270 -18.93 19.56 -2.50
N HIS A 271 -19.28 18.34 -2.11
CA HIS A 271 -18.35 17.35 -1.56
C HIS A 271 -17.75 16.44 -2.63
N HIS A 272 -18.18 16.57 -3.88
CA HIS A 272 -17.60 15.87 -5.01
C HIS A 272 -16.51 16.72 -5.66
N LEU A 273 -15.36 16.10 -5.87
CA LEU A 273 -14.24 16.68 -6.62
C LEU A 273 -14.08 15.92 -7.93
N LEU A 274 -13.62 16.64 -8.95
CA LEU A 274 -13.22 16.08 -10.23
C LEU A 274 -11.70 15.98 -10.27
N LEU A 275 -11.20 14.77 -10.47
CA LEU A 275 -9.79 14.48 -10.73
C LEU A 275 -9.59 14.31 -12.24
N ASP A 276 -8.78 15.18 -12.84
CA ASP A 276 -8.31 15.09 -14.22
C ASP A 276 -6.91 14.44 -14.24
N ALA A 277 -6.81 13.27 -14.86
CA ALA A 277 -5.58 12.51 -15.01
C ALA A 277 -5.04 12.52 -16.46
N ASN A 278 -5.57 13.34 -17.37
CA ASN A 278 -5.18 13.26 -18.79
C ASN A 278 -3.71 13.59 -19.03
N SER A 279 -3.17 14.67 -18.44
CA SER A 279 -1.74 14.98 -18.58
C SER A 279 -0.83 13.91 -17.95
N LEU A 280 -1.28 13.26 -16.87
CA LEU A 280 -0.57 12.10 -16.31
C LEU A 280 -0.56 10.91 -17.29
N ARG A 281 -1.67 10.65 -17.98
CA ARG A 281 -1.76 9.58 -18.98
C ARG A 281 -0.80 9.83 -20.13
N ASP A 282 -0.67 11.08 -20.58
CA ASP A 282 0.29 11.46 -21.62
C ASP A 282 1.73 11.20 -21.16
N VAL A 283 2.07 11.51 -19.91
CA VAL A 283 3.38 11.18 -19.32
C VAL A 283 3.63 9.67 -19.34
N ALA A 284 2.69 8.86 -18.87
CA ALA A 284 2.81 7.41 -18.87
C ALA A 284 2.97 6.84 -20.29
N GLN A 285 2.20 7.36 -21.25
CA GLN A 285 2.29 6.96 -22.66
C GLN A 285 3.64 7.31 -23.29
N ASN A 286 4.21 8.47 -22.97
CA ASN A 286 5.53 8.87 -23.45
C ASN A 286 6.65 7.96 -22.93
N TYR A 287 6.57 7.53 -21.66
CA TYR A 287 7.51 6.54 -21.11
C TYR A 287 7.33 5.16 -21.77
N LEU A 288 6.09 4.74 -22.02
CA LEU A 288 5.83 3.48 -22.73
C LEU A 288 6.45 3.50 -24.14
N GLN A 289 6.24 4.57 -24.90
CA GLN A 289 6.83 4.71 -26.23
C GLN A 289 8.37 4.75 -26.19
N THR A 290 8.94 5.40 -25.18
CA THR A 290 10.39 5.42 -24.94
C THR A 290 10.93 4.00 -24.78
N LEU A 291 10.30 3.19 -23.92
CA LEU A 291 10.70 1.81 -23.66
C LEU A 291 10.52 0.91 -24.90
N GLU A 292 9.40 1.03 -25.61
CA GLU A 292 9.14 0.27 -26.84
C GLU A 292 10.14 0.60 -27.96
N SER A 293 10.64 1.83 -28.00
CA SER A 293 11.69 2.25 -28.95
C SER A 293 13.11 1.83 -28.55
N GLY A 294 13.27 1.12 -27.43
CA GLY A 294 14.58 0.70 -26.91
C GLY A 294 15.44 1.83 -26.35
N LYS A 295 14.87 3.01 -26.13
CA LYS A 295 15.59 4.16 -25.55
C LYS A 295 15.66 4.06 -24.04
N THR A 296 16.69 4.67 -23.46
CA THR A 296 16.85 4.78 -22.01
C THR A 296 15.90 5.83 -21.44
N THR A 297 15.27 5.51 -20.31
CA THR A 297 14.49 6.47 -19.52
C THR A 297 15.40 7.40 -18.73
N ASP A 298 14.87 8.52 -18.26
CA ASP A 298 15.56 9.44 -17.36
C ASP A 298 15.59 8.92 -15.91
N ASN A 299 16.24 9.67 -15.02
CA ASN A 299 16.36 9.34 -13.59
C ASN A 299 15.04 9.49 -12.82
N ASN A 300 14.00 10.07 -13.44
CA ASN A 300 12.67 10.22 -12.83
C ASN A 300 11.78 8.99 -13.07
N PHE A 301 12.27 8.01 -13.84
CA PHE A 301 11.60 6.73 -14.05
C PHE A 301 12.08 5.69 -13.04
N LEU A 302 11.20 5.32 -12.12
CA LEU A 302 11.48 4.47 -10.96
C LEU A 302 10.97 3.04 -11.12
N LEU A 303 10.10 2.76 -12.10
CA LEU A 303 9.55 1.41 -12.31
C LEU A 303 10.62 0.43 -12.77
N SER A 304 10.59 -0.80 -12.24
CA SER A 304 11.50 -1.87 -12.61
C SER A 304 11.40 -2.22 -14.09
N LYS A 305 12.56 -2.28 -14.77
CA LYS A 305 12.64 -2.51 -16.23
C LYS A 305 11.88 -3.75 -16.70
N ASN A 306 11.85 -4.81 -15.89
CA ASN A 306 11.23 -6.09 -16.25
C ASN A 306 9.69 -6.03 -16.24
N THR A 307 9.10 -5.11 -15.48
CA THR A 307 7.64 -4.99 -15.29
C THR A 307 7.07 -3.69 -15.87
N ALA A 308 7.93 -2.69 -16.10
CA ALA A 308 7.59 -1.34 -16.54
C ALA A 308 6.62 -1.30 -17.73
N THR A 309 6.96 -1.94 -18.86
CA THR A 309 6.12 -1.92 -20.07
C THR A 309 4.71 -2.47 -19.79
N LYS A 310 4.62 -3.62 -19.12
CA LYS A 310 3.34 -4.22 -18.75
C LYS A 310 2.55 -3.31 -17.82
N MET A 311 3.18 -2.76 -16.80
CA MET A 311 2.54 -1.84 -15.85
C MET A 311 2.00 -0.60 -16.59
N LEU A 312 2.78 0.03 -17.47
CA LEU A 312 2.34 1.22 -18.21
C LEU A 312 1.16 0.92 -19.14
N VAL A 313 1.15 -0.24 -19.81
CA VAL A 313 0.01 -0.69 -20.62
C VAL A 313 -1.24 -0.86 -19.76
N ASP A 314 -1.12 -1.49 -18.59
CA ASP A 314 -2.24 -1.71 -17.68
C ASP A 314 -2.73 -0.37 -17.07
N LEU A 315 -1.83 0.55 -16.73
CA LEU A 315 -2.16 1.91 -16.29
C LEU A 315 -2.92 2.70 -17.35
N GLY A 316 -2.53 2.59 -18.63
CA GLY A 316 -3.23 3.23 -19.74
C GLY A 316 -4.70 2.80 -19.84
N LYS A 317 -4.99 1.55 -19.50
CA LYS A 317 -6.36 1.01 -19.42
C LYS A 317 -7.07 1.50 -18.15
N SER A 318 -6.44 1.36 -16.98
CA SER A 318 -7.02 1.69 -15.68
C SER A 318 -7.35 3.17 -15.53
N TRP A 319 -6.48 4.05 -16.03
CA TRP A 319 -6.72 5.50 -16.06
C TRP A 319 -7.51 5.97 -17.28
N GLY A 320 -7.88 5.07 -18.19
CA GLY A 320 -8.66 5.35 -19.39
C GLY A 320 -10.18 5.23 -19.17
N LEU A 321 -10.87 4.70 -20.17
CA LEU A 321 -12.28 4.31 -20.02
C LEU A 321 -12.36 2.90 -19.43
N PRO A 322 -13.19 2.68 -18.40
CA PRO A 322 -13.40 1.35 -17.89
C PRO A 322 -14.02 0.46 -18.98
N ALA A 323 -13.56 -0.80 -19.04
CA ALA A 323 -14.12 -1.78 -19.97
C ALA A 323 -15.65 -1.91 -19.76
N GLN A 324 -16.41 -1.77 -20.83
CA GLN A 324 -17.84 -2.06 -20.80
C GLN A 324 -18.05 -3.57 -20.79
N ARG A 325 -18.96 -4.04 -19.93
CA ARG A 325 -19.32 -5.45 -19.91
C ARG A 325 -20.19 -5.76 -21.13
N TYR A 326 -19.81 -6.80 -21.88
CA TYR A 326 -20.57 -7.29 -23.02
C TYR A 326 -21.95 -7.86 -22.64
N PHE A 327 -22.08 -8.41 -21.42
CA PHE A 327 -23.31 -9.02 -20.96
C PHE A 327 -23.87 -8.30 -19.72
N PRO A 328 -25.17 -7.93 -19.71
CA PRO A 328 -25.80 -7.34 -18.54
C PRO A 328 -25.88 -8.36 -17.40
N ARG A 329 -25.71 -7.90 -16.15
CA ARG A 329 -25.97 -8.75 -14.98
C ARG A 329 -27.46 -9.07 -14.96
N LYS A 330 -27.81 -10.36 -14.97
CA LYS A 330 -29.15 -10.82 -14.64
C LYS A 330 -29.21 -11.05 -13.14
N VAL A 331 -30.15 -10.38 -12.47
CA VAL A 331 -30.44 -10.66 -11.07
C VAL A 331 -30.94 -12.11 -11.00
N ALA A 332 -30.24 -12.94 -10.24
CA ALA A 332 -30.59 -14.34 -10.04
C ALA A 332 -30.49 -14.65 -8.54
N ALA A 333 -31.41 -15.47 -8.04
CA ALA A 333 -31.37 -16.04 -6.71
C ALA A 333 -31.23 -17.56 -6.84
N GLY A 334 -30.36 -18.16 -6.02
CA GLY A 334 -30.08 -19.59 -6.08
C GLY A 334 -29.14 -20.02 -4.96
N LYS A 335 -28.89 -21.33 -4.88
CA LYS A 335 -27.85 -21.89 -4.04
C LYS A 335 -26.57 -22.04 -4.87
N ILE A 336 -25.44 -21.69 -4.29
CA ILE A 336 -24.12 -21.94 -4.86
C ILE A 336 -23.36 -22.84 -3.90
N ASP A 337 -22.79 -23.91 -4.43
CA ASP A 337 -21.82 -24.73 -3.70
C ASP A 337 -20.42 -24.21 -4.04
N ILE A 338 -19.59 -23.98 -3.03
CA ILE A 338 -18.25 -23.41 -3.19
C ILE A 338 -17.23 -24.50 -2.87
N ALA A 339 -16.46 -24.90 -3.87
CA ALA A 339 -15.28 -25.73 -3.71
C ALA A 339 -14.04 -24.84 -3.51
N ALA A 340 -13.31 -25.04 -2.42
CA ALA A 340 -12.12 -24.25 -2.09
C ALA A 340 -10.88 -25.15 -1.92
N GLY A 341 -9.81 -24.80 -2.64
CA GLY A 341 -8.55 -25.55 -2.64
C GLY A 341 -8.44 -26.56 -3.78
N MET A 342 -7.21 -26.91 -4.15
CA MET A 342 -6.97 -27.74 -5.34
C MET A 342 -7.61 -29.12 -5.25
N ASN A 343 -7.62 -29.73 -4.05
CA ASN A 343 -8.23 -31.04 -3.83
C ASN A 343 -9.74 -31.00 -3.99
N ALA A 344 -10.42 -29.99 -3.43
CA ALA A 344 -11.86 -29.84 -3.60
C ALA A 344 -12.22 -29.53 -5.05
N CYS A 345 -11.46 -28.66 -5.72
CA CYS A 345 -11.63 -28.39 -7.14
C CYS A 345 -11.46 -29.67 -7.97
N TYR A 346 -10.43 -30.46 -7.70
CA TYR A 346 -10.19 -31.76 -8.35
C TYR A 346 -11.36 -32.71 -8.10
N TYR A 347 -11.74 -32.94 -6.85
CA TYR A 347 -12.83 -33.83 -6.46
C TYR A 347 -14.12 -33.51 -7.23
N PHE A 348 -14.57 -32.25 -7.20
CA PHE A 348 -15.82 -31.85 -7.87
C PHE A 348 -15.71 -31.79 -9.41
N HIS A 349 -14.51 -31.62 -9.98
CA HIS A 349 -14.31 -31.74 -11.43
C HIS A 349 -14.13 -33.18 -11.91
N ASN A 350 -13.78 -34.09 -10.99
CA ASN A 350 -13.47 -35.49 -11.28
C ASN A 350 -14.60 -36.41 -10.79
N ASP A 351 -15.86 -35.97 -10.94
CA ASP A 351 -17.05 -36.73 -10.57
C ASP A 351 -17.02 -37.26 -9.13
N GLU A 352 -16.64 -36.40 -8.18
CA GLU A 352 -16.57 -36.74 -6.75
C GLU A 352 -15.56 -37.86 -6.44
N ASN A 353 -14.53 -38.01 -7.27
CA ASN A 353 -13.42 -38.91 -7.00
C ASN A 353 -12.23 -38.12 -6.43
N ASP A 354 -11.76 -38.56 -5.27
CA ASP A 354 -10.57 -37.99 -4.65
C ASP A 354 -9.35 -38.14 -5.57
N MET A 355 -8.43 -37.18 -5.43
CA MET A 355 -7.12 -37.31 -6.05
C MET A 355 -6.49 -38.56 -5.47
N ALA A 356 -6.29 -39.58 -6.32
CA ALA A 356 -5.62 -40.79 -5.90
C ALA A 356 -4.31 -40.37 -5.25
N GLN A 357 -4.20 -40.58 -3.93
CA GLN A 357 -2.90 -40.54 -3.27
C GLN A 357 -2.10 -41.62 -3.95
N LYS A 358 -1.28 -41.26 -4.94
CA LYS A 358 -0.14 -42.10 -5.27
C LYS A 358 0.59 -42.27 -3.95
N ALA A 359 0.69 -43.51 -3.49
CA ALA A 359 1.60 -43.87 -2.42
C ALA A 359 2.93 -43.18 -2.71
N ASP A 360 3.49 -42.57 -1.67
CA ASP A 360 4.73 -41.81 -1.67
C ASP A 360 5.72 -42.25 -2.78
N PRO A 361 5.94 -41.44 -3.83
CA PRO A 361 6.91 -41.75 -4.88
C PRO A 361 8.35 -41.62 -4.41
N TYR A 362 8.64 -41.30 -3.14
CA TYR A 362 10.01 -41.33 -2.61
C TYR A 362 10.58 -42.76 -2.43
N GLN A 363 9.93 -43.79 -3.01
CA GLN A 363 10.60 -45.05 -3.35
C GLN A 363 11.02 -45.15 -4.83
N ASP A 364 10.71 -44.18 -5.69
CA ASP A 364 11.25 -44.13 -7.05
C ASP A 364 12.67 -43.54 -7.03
N THR A 365 13.66 -44.43 -7.00
CA THR A 365 15.10 -44.11 -7.13
C THR A 365 15.50 -43.65 -8.54
N ALA A 366 14.53 -43.44 -9.44
CA ALA A 366 14.80 -43.21 -10.84
C ALA A 366 13.86 -42.18 -11.48
N ILE A 367 14.44 -41.23 -12.23
CA ILE A 367 13.71 -40.28 -13.07
C ILE A 367 13.83 -40.74 -14.52
N SER A 368 12.71 -41.07 -15.15
CA SER A 368 12.65 -41.37 -16.59
C SER A 368 12.20 -40.14 -17.36
N VAL A 369 13.06 -39.63 -18.24
CA VAL A 369 12.73 -38.53 -19.16
C VAL A 369 12.52 -39.12 -20.55
N GLY A 370 11.34 -38.89 -21.13
CA GLY A 370 11.08 -39.20 -22.53
C GLY A 370 11.74 -38.14 -23.40
N VAL A 371 12.63 -38.56 -24.29
CA VAL A 371 13.20 -37.68 -25.32
C VAL A 371 12.46 -37.98 -26.61
N GLU A 372 11.74 -37.00 -27.16
CA GLU A 372 11.20 -37.09 -28.51
C GLU A 372 12.36 -37.16 -29.51
N GLY A 373 12.43 -38.26 -30.26
CA GLY A 373 13.28 -38.37 -31.44
C GLY A 373 12.54 -37.87 -32.67
N ASP A 374 13.27 -37.29 -33.63
CA ASP A 374 12.69 -36.84 -34.90
C ASP A 374 11.94 -37.97 -35.63
N GLU A 375 10.92 -37.56 -36.39
CA GLU A 375 9.66 -38.22 -36.82
C GLU A 375 9.65 -39.69 -37.32
N HIS A 376 10.71 -40.49 -37.19
CA HIS A 376 10.70 -41.91 -37.54
C HIS A 376 11.42 -42.88 -36.58
N GLU A 377 11.86 -42.46 -35.38
CA GLU A 377 12.33 -43.40 -34.33
C GLU A 377 11.40 -43.43 -33.11
N SER A 378 11.13 -44.63 -32.58
CA SER A 378 10.31 -44.83 -31.39
C SER A 378 10.87 -44.08 -30.17
N LEU A 379 9.96 -43.52 -29.37
CA LEU A 379 10.24 -42.83 -28.10
C LEU A 379 11.28 -43.58 -27.27
N ARG A 380 12.48 -42.99 -27.12
CA ARG A 380 13.51 -43.50 -26.22
C ARG A 380 13.39 -42.80 -24.87
N SER A 381 13.12 -43.58 -23.83
CA SER A 381 13.18 -43.11 -22.45
C SER A 381 14.59 -43.30 -21.90
N VAL A 382 15.17 -42.25 -21.33
CA VAL A 382 16.43 -42.36 -20.57
C VAL A 382 16.09 -42.26 -19.09
N THR A 383 16.53 -43.26 -18.32
CA THR A 383 16.29 -43.35 -16.88
C THR A 383 17.58 -43.02 -16.13
N TYR A 384 17.53 -42.01 -15.26
CA TYR A 384 18.63 -41.59 -14.40
C TYR A 384 18.38 -42.06 -12.97
N ASN A 385 19.32 -42.82 -12.41
CA ASN A 385 19.21 -43.41 -11.09
C ASN A 385 19.99 -42.59 -10.05
N SER A 386 19.44 -42.41 -8.85
CA SER A 386 19.99 -41.52 -7.82
C SER A 386 21.31 -41.99 -7.21
N GLU A 387 21.72 -43.25 -7.44
CA GLU A 387 22.99 -43.80 -6.90
C GLU A 387 24.25 -43.36 -7.66
N GLN A 388 24.12 -42.57 -8.74
CA GLN A 388 25.25 -42.10 -9.56
C GLN A 388 25.64 -40.62 -9.31
N TRP A 389 25.17 -40.02 -8.21
CA TRP A 389 25.45 -38.63 -7.83
C TRP A 389 26.30 -38.52 -6.57
#